data_AF-A0A6P8EA53-F1
#
_entry.id   AF-A0A6P8EA53-F1
#
_cell.length_a   1.000
_cell.length_b   1.000
_cell.length_c   1.000
_cell.angle_alpha   90.00
_cell.angle_beta   90.00
_cell.angle_gamma   90.00
#
_symmetry.space_group_name_H-M   'P 1'
#
loop_
_entity.id
_entity.type
_entity.pdbx_description
1 polymer ?
#
loop_
_entity_poly.entity_id
_entity_poly.type
_entity_poly.pdbx_seq_one_letter_code
_entity_poly.pdbx_strand_id
1 'polypeptide(L)'
;MRTDHLSLLLAQKWTNPQTYLGCLKKGPIFRDPKLKWYEPLHELLGKDYFLQAYGPIYALSADVSSQAITNLRNNSFRMSSNEDVTIGAWMLAMNVNHENHRLLHVPSCEPQAIAVWDIPKCSGLCHPEKQLLELHRMESCSKSPTVPLED
;
A
#
# COMPACT_ATOMS: atom_id res chain seq x y z
N MET A 1 -3.14 9.38 -8.60
CA MET A 1 -2.82 9.60 -7.17
C MET A 1 -2.92 11.08 -6.90
N ARG A 2 -3.53 11.48 -5.77
CA ARG A 2 -3.58 12.86 -5.30
C ARG A 2 -2.47 13.14 -4.30
N THR A 3 -1.38 13.73 -4.79
CA THR A 3 -0.17 14.03 -4.00
C THR A 3 -0.41 15.08 -2.92
N ASP A 4 -1.35 15.99 -3.15
CA ASP A 4 -1.75 17.02 -2.21
C ASP A 4 -2.46 16.42 -0.98
N HIS A 5 -3.39 15.48 -1.19
CA HIS A 5 -4.04 14.74 -0.10
C HIS A 5 -3.06 13.82 0.63
N LEU A 6 -2.16 13.18 -0.11
CA LEU A 6 -1.11 12.36 0.49
C LEU A 6 -0.20 13.21 1.39
N SER A 7 0.17 14.42 0.96
CA SER A 7 0.99 15.34 1.75
C SER A 7 0.32 15.70 3.08
N LEU A 8 -0.99 16.00 3.06
CA LEU A 8 -1.74 16.27 4.30
C LEU A 8 -1.78 15.06 5.24
N LEU A 9 -2.04 13.88 4.67
CA LEU A 9 -2.05 12.66 5.45
C LEU A 9 -0.69 12.41 6.13
N LEU A 10 0.41 12.61 5.41
CA LEU A 10 1.75 12.41 5.96
C LEU A 10 2.15 13.50 6.97
N ALA A 11 1.65 14.74 6.80
CA ALA A 11 1.93 15.87 7.68
C ALA A 11 1.18 15.84 9.02
N GLN A 12 0.21 14.94 9.18
CA GLN A 12 -0.52 14.82 10.45
C GLN A 12 0.40 14.39 11.60
N LYS A 13 -0.04 14.62 12.84
CA LYS A 13 0.71 14.16 14.01
C LYS A 13 0.58 12.64 14.16
N TRP A 14 1.68 11.94 13.97
CA TRP A 14 1.78 10.49 14.20
C TRP A 14 2.18 10.20 15.64
N THR A 15 1.53 9.21 16.25
CA THR A 15 1.80 8.79 17.63
C THR A 15 3.02 7.88 17.74
N ASN A 16 3.32 7.12 16.68
CA ASN A 16 4.46 6.21 16.62
C ASN A 16 5.48 6.65 15.55
N PRO A 17 6.76 6.87 15.91
CA PRO A 17 7.80 7.24 14.95
C PRO A 17 8.16 6.11 13.97
N GLN A 18 7.88 4.85 14.32
CA GLN A 18 8.13 3.69 13.48
C GLN A 18 6.84 3.17 12.88
N THR A 19 6.42 3.78 11.77
CA THR A 19 5.12 3.52 11.15
C THR A 19 5.27 2.99 9.73
N TYR A 20 4.52 1.92 9.46
CA TYR A 20 4.24 1.34 8.15
C TYR A 20 2.77 1.60 7.82
N LEU A 21 2.55 2.44 6.83
CA LEU A 21 1.25 2.95 6.44
C LEU A 21 0.83 2.36 5.10
N GLY A 22 -0.43 1.96 4.98
CA GLY A 22 -1.00 1.60 3.67
C GLY A 22 -2.44 1.12 3.73
N CYS A 23 -2.88 0.48 2.65
CA CYS A 23 -4.10 -0.33 2.66
C CYS A 23 -3.77 -1.71 3.21
N LEU A 24 -3.98 -1.90 4.51
CA LEU A 24 -3.66 -3.15 5.16
C LEU A 24 -4.76 -4.18 4.95
N LYS A 25 -4.38 -5.35 4.45
CA LYS A 25 -5.31 -6.47 4.28
C LYS A 25 -4.63 -7.82 4.41
N LYS A 26 -5.46 -8.84 4.64
CA LYS A 26 -5.08 -10.26 4.44
C LYS A 26 -5.55 -10.70 3.06
N GLY A 27 -4.94 -11.75 2.53
CA GLY A 27 -5.33 -12.32 1.25
C GLY A 27 -4.73 -13.70 1.04
N PRO A 28 -5.29 -14.49 0.11
CA PRO A 28 -4.84 -15.84 -0.12
C PRO A 28 -3.40 -15.87 -0.62
N ILE A 29 -2.66 -16.91 -0.22
CA ILE A 29 -1.35 -17.19 -0.83
C ILE A 29 -1.56 -17.79 -2.22
N PHE A 30 -0.82 -17.28 -3.20
CA PHE A 30 -0.91 -17.75 -4.58
C PHE A 30 -0.16 -19.09 -4.73
N ARG A 31 -0.91 -20.18 -4.75
CA ARG A 31 -0.39 -21.56 -4.84
C ARG A 31 -0.38 -22.14 -6.25
N ASP A 32 -1.04 -21.49 -7.20
CA ASP A 32 -1.05 -21.92 -8.61
C ASP A 32 0.17 -21.34 -9.35
N PRO A 33 1.07 -22.18 -9.91
CA PRO A 33 2.22 -21.73 -10.70
C PRO A 33 1.90 -20.85 -11.91
N LYS A 34 0.63 -20.82 -12.36
CA LYS A 34 0.18 -19.99 -13.48
C LYS A 34 -0.12 -18.55 -13.08
N LEU A 35 -0.19 -18.24 -11.78
CA LEU A 35 -0.49 -16.91 -11.29
C LEU A 35 0.78 -16.07 -11.16
N LYS A 36 0.67 -14.76 -11.46
CA LYS A 36 1.79 -13.79 -11.46
C LYS A 36 2.66 -13.87 -10.21
N TRP A 37 2.03 -14.00 -9.05
CA TRP A 37 2.68 -13.96 -7.74
C TRP A 37 2.75 -15.32 -7.07
N TYR A 38 2.79 -16.41 -7.86
CA TYR A 38 2.98 -17.76 -7.34
C TYR A 38 4.14 -17.81 -6.33
N GLU A 39 3.88 -18.34 -5.15
CA GLU A 39 4.89 -18.55 -4.10
C GLU A 39 5.42 -19.98 -4.18
N PRO A 40 6.66 -20.22 -4.63
CA PRO A 40 7.21 -21.58 -4.72
C PRO A 40 7.29 -22.28 -3.37
N LEU A 41 7.53 -21.50 -2.31
CA LEU A 41 7.62 -21.96 -0.93
C LEU A 41 6.35 -21.66 -0.14
N HIS A 42 5.18 -21.75 -0.78
CA HIS A 42 3.88 -21.50 -0.15
C HIS A 42 3.55 -22.49 0.98
N GLU A 43 4.15 -23.69 0.97
CA GLU A 43 3.98 -24.68 2.04
C GLU A 43 4.56 -24.22 3.38
N LEU A 44 5.53 -23.31 3.36
CA LEU A 44 6.07 -22.68 4.58
C LEU A 44 5.16 -21.57 5.12
N LEU A 45 4.09 -21.24 4.41
CA LEU A 45 3.15 -20.17 4.73
C LEU A 45 1.78 -20.76 5.12
N GLY A 46 0.91 -19.92 5.68
CA GLY A 46 -0.44 -20.31 6.08
C GLY A 46 -1.43 -20.46 4.92
N LYS A 47 -2.72 -20.30 5.23
CA LYS A 47 -3.78 -20.20 4.22
C LYS A 47 -3.73 -18.84 3.50
N ASP A 48 -3.54 -17.79 4.29
CA ASP A 48 -3.52 -16.39 3.86
C ASP A 48 -2.19 -15.75 4.26
N TYR A 49 -1.78 -14.72 3.52
CA TYR A 49 -0.73 -13.80 3.96
C TYR A 49 -1.17 -13.07 5.25
N PHE A 50 -0.19 -12.70 6.06
CA PHE A 50 -0.39 -11.85 7.23
C PHE A 50 -0.87 -10.44 6.80
N LEU A 51 -1.31 -9.65 7.78
CA LEU A 51 -1.82 -8.30 7.51
C LEU A 51 -0.69 -7.41 6.98
N GLN A 52 -0.81 -6.94 5.75
CA GLN A 52 0.23 -6.16 5.06
C GLN A 52 -0.37 -5.14 4.11
N ALA A 53 0.37 -4.08 3.78
CA ALA A 53 -0.08 -3.05 2.84
C ALA A 53 -0.02 -3.56 1.42
N TYR A 54 -1.19 -3.73 0.83
CA TYR A 54 -1.33 -4.18 -0.55
C TYR A 54 -2.13 -3.14 -1.30
N GLY A 55 -1.66 -2.77 -2.47
CA GLY A 55 -2.37 -1.81 -3.32
C GLY A 55 -1.41 -0.81 -3.97
N PRO A 56 -1.92 0.36 -4.37
CA PRO A 56 -1.15 1.28 -5.19
C PRO A 56 -0.02 1.99 -4.43
N ILE A 57 -0.13 2.11 -3.10
CA ILE A 57 0.79 2.92 -2.28
C ILE A 57 0.90 2.32 -0.87
N TYR A 58 2.12 2.30 -0.36
CA TYR A 58 2.43 2.26 1.08
C TYR A 58 3.50 3.31 1.40
N ALA A 59 3.64 3.67 2.67
CA ALA A 59 4.67 4.58 3.15
C ALA A 59 5.36 4.01 4.39
N LEU A 60 6.65 4.30 4.51
CA LEU A 60 7.48 3.95 5.67
C LEU A 60 8.00 5.24 6.29
N SER A 61 8.03 5.32 7.61
CA SER A 61 8.70 6.44 8.27
C SER A 61 10.21 6.44 7.97
N ALA A 62 10.84 7.61 8.10
CA ALA A 62 12.27 7.76 7.87
C ALA A 62 13.08 6.82 8.77
N ASP A 63 12.72 6.73 10.05
CA ASP A 63 13.37 5.84 11.03
C ASP A 63 13.31 4.37 10.61
N VAL A 64 12.14 3.90 10.16
CA VAL A 64 11.96 2.52 9.67
C VAL A 64 12.81 2.29 8.42
N SER A 65 12.82 3.24 7.49
CA SER A 65 13.60 3.15 6.26
C SER A 65 15.11 3.05 6.56
N SER A 66 15.61 3.89 7.47
CA SER A 66 17.01 3.84 7.90
C SER A 66 17.36 2.54 8.64
N GLN A 67 16.48 2.05 9.50
CA GLN A 67 16.67 0.77 10.18
C GLN A 67 16.66 -0.40 9.19
N ALA A 68 15.73 -0.40 8.23
CA ALA A 68 15.66 -1.42 7.20
C ALA A 68 16.97 -1.46 6.41
N ILE A 69 17.44 -0.33 5.88
CA ILE A 69 18.71 -0.25 5.14
C ILE A 69 19.89 -0.76 5.97
N THR A 70 19.92 -0.47 7.27
CA THR A 70 21.02 -0.86 8.16
C THR A 70 20.97 -2.34 8.56
N ASN A 71 19.78 -2.88 8.77
CA ASN A 71 19.56 -4.24 9.29
C ASN A 71 19.42 -5.30 8.18
N LEU A 72 19.04 -4.90 6.97
CA LEU A 72 18.93 -5.77 5.80
C LEU A 72 20.31 -6.08 5.23
N ARG A 73 21.09 -6.91 5.92
CA ARG A 73 22.28 -7.52 5.33
C ARG A 73 21.86 -8.51 4.24
N ASN A 74 22.72 -8.69 3.23
CA ASN A 74 22.49 -9.66 2.16
C ASN A 74 22.08 -11.02 2.72
N ASN A 75 21.00 -11.58 2.18
CA ASN A 75 20.40 -12.87 2.55
C ASN A 75 19.90 -13.01 4.01
N SER A 76 19.74 -11.92 4.76
CA SER A 76 19.22 -12.00 6.14
C SER A 76 17.71 -12.13 6.22
N PHE A 77 16.98 -11.73 5.17
CA PHE A 77 15.53 -11.80 5.13
C PHE A 77 15.02 -12.52 3.88
N ARG A 78 13.88 -13.21 4.04
CA ARG A 78 13.16 -13.85 2.95
C ARG A 78 12.53 -12.81 2.03
N MET A 79 12.69 -13.00 0.73
CA MET A 79 11.92 -12.33 -0.31
C MET A 79 10.73 -13.22 -0.69
N SER A 80 9.56 -12.62 -0.81
CA SER A 80 8.36 -13.27 -1.35
C SER A 80 8.24 -12.97 -2.84
N SER A 81 7.48 -13.77 -3.59
CA SER A 81 7.24 -13.48 -5.02
C SER A 81 6.51 -12.16 -5.22
N ASN A 82 5.69 -11.75 -4.25
CA ASN A 82 5.08 -10.42 -4.21
C ASN A 82 5.92 -9.45 -3.35
N GLU A 83 6.25 -8.29 -3.91
CA GLU A 83 7.04 -7.25 -3.22
C GLU A 83 6.30 -6.65 -2.01
N ASP A 84 4.99 -6.43 -2.11
CA ASP A 84 4.16 -5.91 -1.00
C ASP A 84 4.25 -6.85 0.21
N VAL A 85 4.17 -8.16 -0.05
CA VAL A 85 4.29 -9.20 0.98
C VAL A 85 5.70 -9.20 1.58
N THR A 86 6.73 -8.97 0.76
CA THR A 86 8.11 -8.88 1.27
C THR A 86 8.26 -7.73 2.26
N ILE A 87 7.82 -6.53 1.88
CA ILE A 87 7.90 -5.36 2.76
C ILE A 87 7.08 -5.60 4.03
N GLY A 88 5.84 -6.10 3.90
CA GLY A 88 5.03 -6.42 5.06
C GLY A 88 5.69 -7.42 6.01
N ALA A 89 6.38 -8.45 5.48
CA ALA A 89 7.05 -9.45 6.30
C ALA A 89 8.19 -8.83 7.12
N TRP A 90 8.92 -7.89 6.51
CA TRP A 90 9.99 -7.17 7.18
C TRP A 90 9.45 -6.23 8.24
N MET A 91 8.37 -5.49 7.94
CA MET A 91 7.72 -4.61 8.91
C MET A 91 7.20 -5.39 10.12
N LEU A 92 6.63 -6.59 9.87
CA LEU A 92 6.23 -7.51 10.92
C LEU A 92 7.43 -7.98 11.76
N ALA A 93 8.51 -8.41 11.11
CA ALA A 93 9.71 -8.92 11.79
C ALA A 93 10.45 -7.83 12.60
N MET A 94 10.42 -6.59 12.12
CA MET A 94 11.03 -5.42 12.77
C MET A 94 10.12 -4.79 13.83
N ASN A 95 8.94 -5.36 14.12
CA ASN A 95 7.98 -4.87 15.10
C ASN A 95 7.54 -3.40 14.82
N VAL A 96 7.34 -3.06 13.55
CA VAL A 96 6.91 -1.74 13.10
C VAL A 96 5.40 -1.57 13.30
N ASN A 97 4.95 -0.36 13.66
CA ASN A 97 3.52 -0.05 13.81
C ASN A 97 2.80 -0.07 12.46
N HIS A 98 1.70 -0.80 12.38
CA HIS A 98 0.92 -0.98 11.16
C HIS A 98 -0.30 -0.04 11.17
N GLU A 99 -0.35 0.93 10.26
CA GLU A 99 -1.44 1.89 10.12
C GLU A 99 -2.22 1.64 8.84
N ASN A 100 -3.54 1.41 8.99
CA ASN A 100 -4.44 1.19 7.87
C ASN A 100 -5.17 2.49 7.47
N HIS A 101 -5.05 2.91 6.22
CA HIS A 101 -5.76 4.09 5.71
C HIS A 101 -6.56 3.82 4.46
N ARG A 102 -7.89 3.96 4.61
CA ARG A 102 -8.88 3.68 3.57
C ARG A 102 -8.73 4.57 2.32
N LEU A 103 -8.27 5.80 2.50
CA LEU A 103 -8.13 6.77 1.41
C LEU A 103 -7.03 6.39 0.41
N LEU A 104 -6.13 5.46 0.78
CA LEU A 104 -5.07 4.96 -0.09
C LEU A 104 -5.54 3.87 -1.08
N HIS A 105 -6.82 3.49 -1.05
CA HIS A 105 -7.30 2.36 -1.84
C HIS A 105 -8.81 2.41 -2.17
N VAL A 106 -9.30 3.59 -2.52
CA VAL A 106 -10.73 3.77 -2.81
C VAL A 106 -11.10 3.14 -4.16
N PRO A 107 -12.30 2.56 -4.31
CA PRO A 107 -12.71 1.90 -5.55
C PRO A 107 -13.09 2.86 -6.69
N SER A 108 -13.34 4.13 -6.35
CA SER A 108 -13.71 5.19 -7.29
C SER A 108 -13.18 6.52 -6.78
N CYS A 109 -13.01 7.49 -7.69
CA CYS A 109 -12.54 8.79 -7.26
C CYS A 109 -13.60 9.61 -6.52
N GLU A 110 -13.39 9.73 -5.22
CA GLU A 110 -14.13 10.58 -4.29
C GLU A 110 -13.27 11.80 -3.90
N PRO A 111 -13.86 12.91 -3.44
CA PRO A 111 -13.11 14.13 -3.10
C PRO A 111 -11.90 13.89 -2.20
N GLN A 112 -12.01 13.01 -1.19
CA GLN A 112 -10.94 12.71 -0.22
C GLN A 112 -9.95 11.63 -0.69
N ALA A 113 -10.18 11.03 -1.86
CA ALA A 113 -9.37 9.92 -2.37
C ALA A 113 -7.89 10.31 -2.53
N ILE A 114 -6.99 9.48 -2.01
CA ILE A 114 -5.55 9.62 -2.29
C ILE A 114 -5.16 8.75 -3.48
N ALA A 115 -5.62 7.51 -3.50
CA ALA A 115 -5.38 6.59 -4.61
C ALA A 115 -6.60 5.74 -4.92
N VAL A 116 -6.86 5.57 -6.21
CA VAL A 116 -7.93 4.76 -6.76
C VAL A 116 -7.42 3.36 -7.06
N TRP A 117 -8.27 2.37 -6.81
CA TRP A 117 -7.90 0.97 -6.91
C TRP A 117 -9.03 0.08 -7.42
N ASP A 118 -8.80 -0.62 -8.53
CA ASP A 118 -9.79 -1.47 -9.20
C ASP A 118 -9.82 -2.90 -8.64
N ILE A 119 -9.90 -3.04 -7.32
CA ILE A 119 -10.04 -4.36 -6.70
C ILE A 119 -11.53 -4.80 -6.70
N PRO A 120 -11.87 -6.08 -6.95
CA PRO A 120 -11.02 -7.24 -7.27
C PRO A 120 -10.73 -7.44 -8.77
N LYS A 121 -11.05 -6.47 -9.63
CA LYS A 121 -10.92 -6.63 -11.09
C LYS A 121 -9.46 -6.81 -11.50
N CYS A 122 -8.54 -6.06 -10.91
CA CYS A 122 -7.10 -6.22 -11.12
C CYS A 122 -6.28 -5.74 -9.90
N SER A 123 -5.01 -6.13 -9.87
CA SER A 123 -4.05 -5.68 -8.86
C SER A 123 -3.52 -4.28 -9.22
N GLY A 124 -4.26 -3.24 -8.85
CA GLY A 124 -3.91 -1.84 -9.14
C GLY A 124 -5.02 -1.14 -9.90
N LEU A 125 -4.66 -0.23 -10.81
CA LEU A 125 -5.59 0.39 -11.73
C LEU A 125 -5.63 -0.40 -13.03
N CYS A 126 -6.81 -0.78 -13.52
CA CYS A 126 -6.91 -1.58 -14.74
C CYS A 126 -6.72 -0.66 -15.94
N HIS A 127 -5.92 -1.07 -16.95
CA HIS A 127 -5.60 -0.21 -18.09
C HIS A 127 -5.15 1.19 -17.67
N PRO A 128 -4.07 1.29 -16.85
CA PRO A 128 -3.68 2.54 -16.21
C PRO A 128 -3.40 3.65 -17.21
N GLU A 129 -2.95 3.31 -18.43
CA GLU A 129 -2.70 4.24 -19.53
C GLU A 129 -3.95 5.01 -19.98
N LYS A 130 -5.14 4.42 -19.82
CA LYS A 130 -6.43 5.07 -20.13
C LYS A 130 -7.05 5.68 -18.88
N GLN A 131 -7.13 4.88 -17.81
CA GLN A 131 -7.84 5.27 -16.61
C GLN A 131 -7.21 6.46 -15.89
N LEU A 132 -5.88 6.59 -15.88
CA LEU A 132 -5.24 7.76 -15.25
C LEU A 132 -5.67 9.07 -15.92
N LEU A 133 -5.84 9.07 -17.25
CA LEU A 133 -6.30 10.24 -17.99
C LEU A 133 -7.76 10.57 -17.67
N GLU A 134 -8.61 9.55 -17.54
CA GLU A 134 -10.02 9.71 -17.20
C GLU A 134 -10.19 10.22 -15.77
N LEU A 135 -9.50 9.62 -14.81
CA LEU A 135 -9.52 10.04 -13.41
C LEU A 135 -9.06 11.49 -13.23
N HIS A 136 -8.00 11.91 -13.92
CA HIS A 136 -7.53 13.30 -13.84
C HIS A 136 -8.48 14.32 -14.52
N ARG A 137 -9.44 13.88 -15.34
CA ARG A 137 -10.49 14.74 -15.90
C ARG A 137 -11.72 14.86 -14.99
N MET A 138 -11.90 13.94 -14.04
CA MET A 138 -13.01 13.99 -13.11
C MET A 138 -12.84 15.15 -12.13
N GLU A 139 -13.86 15.99 -11.97
CA GLU A 139 -13.80 17.13 -11.03
C GLU A 139 -13.60 16.68 -9.58
N SER A 140 -14.19 15.54 -9.19
CA SER A 140 -14.01 14.95 -7.86
C SER A 140 -12.55 14.60 -7.54
N CYS A 141 -11.72 14.37 -8.57
CA CYS A 141 -10.30 14.01 -8.45
C CYS A 141 -9.35 15.18 -8.69
N SER A 142 -9.77 16.17 -9.48
CA SER A 142 -8.89 17.22 -10.01
C SER A 142 -9.16 18.61 -9.44
N LYS A 143 -10.39 18.87 -8.97
CA LYS A 143 -10.84 20.21 -8.53
C LYS A 143 -11.33 20.26 -7.09
N SER A 144 -11.42 19.13 -6.40
CA SER A 144 -11.87 19.11 -5.01
C SER A 144 -10.79 19.70 -4.09
N PRO A 145 -11.16 20.58 -3.14
CA PRO A 145 -10.21 21.21 -2.23
C PRO A 145 -9.41 20.19 -1.43
N THR A 146 -8.12 20.46 -1.22
CA THR A 146 -7.23 19.62 -0.43
C THR A 146 -7.60 19.63 1.06
N VAL A 147 -8.15 20.74 1.54
CA VAL A 147 -8.57 20.96 2.93
C VAL A 147 -10.10 21.14 2.92
N PRO A 148 -10.86 20.63 3.91
CA PRO A 148 -12.27 20.97 4.04
C PRO A 148 -12.43 22.50 4.02
N LEU A 149 -13.43 23.01 3.30
CA LEU A 149 -13.83 24.40 3.42
C LEU A 149 -14.21 24.61 4.90
N GLU A 150 -13.52 25.52 5.59
CA GLU A 150 -13.93 25.93 6.93
C GLU A 150 -15.32 26.55 6.82
N ASP A 151 -16.29 26.01 7.56
CA ASP A 151 -17.59 26.63 7.82
C ASP A 151 -17.46 27.67 8.95
#